data_AF-A0A3B8QAF9-F1
#
_entry.id   AF-A0A3B8QAF9-F1
#
_cell.length_a   1.000
_cell.length_b   1.000
_cell.length_c   1.000
_cell.angle_alpha   90.00
_cell.angle_beta   90.00
_cell.angle_gamma   90.00
#
_symmetry.space_group_name_H-M   'P 1'
#
loop_
_entity.id
_entity.type
_entity.pdbx_description
1 polymer ?
#
loop_
_entity_poly.entity_id
_entity_poly.type
_entity_poly.pdbx_seq_one_letter_code
_entity_poly.pdbx_strand_id
1 'polypeptide(L)' 'MEPGFLLDLAHGNSRRVLEWIAGPPEKSVWMGLKLADRPRFSVVTFRCTSCGYLESYAGKD' A
#
# COMPACT_ATOMS: atom_id res chain seq x y z
N MET A 1 5.88 6.22 -13.94
CA MET A 1 5.76 5.13 -12.95
C MET A 1 7.04 5.13 -12.14
N GLU A 2 6.93 4.93 -10.84
CA GLU A 2 8.06 4.84 -9.90
C GLU A 2 7.98 3.52 -9.12
N PRO A 3 9.11 2.98 -8.63
CA PRO A 3 9.10 1.75 -7.86
C PRO A 3 8.50 1.97 -6.47
N GLY A 4 7.80 0.95 -5.98
CA GLY A 4 7.24 0.91 -4.64
C GLY A 4 6.63 -0.44 -4.34
N PHE A 5 6.01 -0.58 -3.17
CA PHE A 5 5.38 -1.82 -2.74
C PHE A 5 4.08 -1.56 -1.98
N LEU A 6 3.20 -2.56 -2.01
CA LEU A 6 1.98 -2.56 -1.22
C LEU A 6 2.32 -2.96 0.22
N LEU A 7 1.84 -2.17 1.16
CA LEU A 7 2.03 -2.37 2.59
C LEU A 7 0.69 -2.75 3.23
N ASP A 8 0.61 -4.00 3.67
CA ASP A 8 -0.53 -4.54 4.41
C ASP A 8 -0.27 -4.44 5.92
N LEU A 9 -0.85 -3.42 6.57
CA LEU A 9 -0.77 -3.19 8.01
C LEU A 9 -2.11 -3.49 8.68
N ALA A 10 -2.40 -4.76 8.89
CA ALA A 10 -3.47 -5.18 9.79
C ALA A 10 -2.89 -5.97 10.97
N HIS A 11 -3.09 -5.46 12.19
CA HIS A 11 -2.79 -6.20 13.42
C HIS A 11 -4.02 -6.16 14.34
N GLY A 12 -4.30 -7.27 15.04
CA GLY A 12 -5.38 -7.33 16.03
C GLY A 12 -6.78 -6.98 15.50
N ASN A 13 -7.15 -7.44 14.30
CA ASN A 13 -8.43 -7.11 13.62
C ASN A 13 -8.65 -5.62 13.28
N SER A 14 -7.61 -4.79 13.26
CA SER A 14 -7.74 -3.40 12.79
C SER A 14 -8.07 -3.37 11.29
N ARG A 15 -9.12 -2.64 10.90
CA ARG A 15 -9.44 -2.38 9.49
C ARG A 15 -8.69 -1.15 9.02
N ARG A 16 -7.74 -1.31 8.08
CA ARG A 16 -6.98 -0.20 7.47
C ARG A 16 -7.03 -0.28 5.95
N VAL A 17 -6.87 0.88 5.31
CA VAL A 17 -6.70 0.97 3.85
C VAL A 17 -5.30 0.48 3.50
N LEU A 18 -5.19 -0.24 2.39
CA LEU A 18 -3.91 -0.68 1.84
C LEU A 18 -3.10 0.56 1.39
N GLU A 19 -1.82 0.62 1.75
CA GLU A 19 -0.95 1.72 1.38
C GLU A 19 0.04 1.28 0.30
N TRP A 20 0.40 2.16 -0.62
CA TRP A 20 1.57 2.02 -1.49
C TRP A 20 2.69 2.89 -0.93
N ILE A 21 3.89 2.32 -0.81
CA ILE A 21 5.08 2.99 -0.27
C ILE A 21 6.13 3.15 -1.36
N ALA A 22 6.68 4.37 -1.48
CA ALA A 22 7.71 4.67 -2.46
C ALA A 22 9.04 3.92 -2.18
N GLY A 23 9.70 3.52 -3.27
CA GLY A 23 10.99 2.84 -3.27
C GLY A 23 10.92 1.34 -2.91
N PRO A 24 12.02 0.59 -3.11
CA PRO A 24 12.06 -0.84 -2.79
C PRO A 24 11.94 -1.08 -1.27
N PRO A 25 11.38 -2.22 -0.82
CA PRO A 25 11.25 -2.54 0.60
C PRO A 25 12.64 -2.69 1.25
N GLU A 26 12.85 -2.00 2.36
CA GLU A 26 14.06 -2.12 3.17
C GLU A 26 13.76 -2.74 4.53
N LYS A 27 14.59 -3.70 4.95
CA LYS A 27 14.43 -4.36 6.25
C LYS A 27 14.81 -3.43 7.40
N SER A 28 14.01 -3.46 8.46
CA SER A 28 14.33 -2.89 9.76
C SER A 28 14.70 -4.00 10.73
N VAL A 29 15.71 -3.77 11.58
CA VAL A 29 16.19 -4.76 12.56
C VAL A 29 15.12 -5.04 13.63
N TRP A 30 14.27 -4.07 13.95
CA TRP A 30 13.27 -4.19 15.03
C TRP A 30 11.82 -4.18 14.55
N MET A 31 11.50 -3.45 13.47
CA MET A 31 10.11 -3.24 13.02
C MET A 31 9.75 -3.97 11.72
N GLY A 32 10.61 -4.88 11.25
CA GLY A 32 10.42 -5.61 9.99
C GLY A 32 10.76 -4.77 8.75
N LEU A 33 10.11 -3.62 8.55
CA LEU A 33 10.36 -2.71 7.41
C LEU A 33 10.74 -1.28 7.87
N LYS A 34 11.61 -0.63 7.10
CA LYS A 34 11.92 0.80 7.23
C LYS A 34 10.90 1.62 6.44
N LEU A 35 9.99 2.28 7.14
CA LEU A 35 8.90 3.07 6.55
C LEU A 35 8.97 4.57 6.88
N ALA A 36 9.90 4.96 7.75
CA ALA A 36 10.10 6.37 8.12
C ALA A 36 10.46 7.20 6.88
N ASP A 37 9.90 8.40 6.80
CA ASP A 37 10.16 9.42 5.76
C ASP A 37 9.87 8.99 4.32
N ARG A 38 9.19 7.86 4.13
CA ARG A 38 8.77 7.41 2.80
C ARG A 38 7.42 8.00 2.42
N PRO A 39 7.28 8.60 1.21
CA PRO A 39 5.99 8.90 0.63
C PRO A 39 5.10 7.65 0.64
N ARG A 40 3.87 7.84 1.10
CA ARG A 40 2.85 6.80 1.17
C ARG A 40 1.57 7.32 0.56
N PHE A 41 0.86 6.45 -0.15
CA PHE A 41 -0.36 6.78 -0.84
C PHE A 41 -1.42 5.72 -0.54
N SER A 42 -2.63 6.16 -0.20
CA SER A 42 -3.77 5.26 -0.09
C SER A 42 -4.02 4.57 -1.43
N VAL A 43 -4.23 3.26 -1.40
CA VAL A 43 -4.58 2.49 -2.59
C VAL A 43 -6.09 2.49 -2.75
N VAL A 44 -6.55 2.97 -3.90
CA VAL A 44 -7.95 2.88 -4.32
C VAL A 44 -8.07 1.77 -5.34
N THR A 45 -9.01 0.84 -5.12
CA THR A 45 -9.31 -0.24 -6.07
C THR A 45 -10.69 -0.03 -6.69
N PHE A 46 -10.73 0.03 -8.01
CA PHE A 46 -11.95 0.06 -8.80
C PHE A 46 -12.35 -1.36 -9.17
N ARG A 47 -13.63 -1.69 -8.96
CA ARG A 47 -14.22 -2.96 -9.40
C ARG A 47 -15.09 -2.73 -10.62
N CYS A 48 -14.79 -3.40 -11.73
CA CYS A 48 -15.70 -3.50 -12.86
C CYS A 48 -16.99 -4.19 -12.41
N THR A 49 -18.13 -3.50 -12.51
CA THR A 49 -19.41 -4.04 -12.08
C THR A 49 -19.93 -5.16 -12.96
N SER A 50 -19.45 -5.24 -14.21
CA SER A 50 -19.84 -6.26 -15.20
C SER A 50 -19.08 -7.58 -15.04
N CYS A 51 -17.73 -7.54 -14.96
CA CYS A 51 -16.91 -8.76 -14.94
C CYS A 51 -16.08 -8.97 -13.66
N GLY A 52 -16.07 -8.01 -12.74
CA GLY A 52 -15.32 -8.12 -11.49
C GLY A 52 -13.82 -7.86 -11.59
N TYR A 53 -13.29 -7.47 -12.76
CA TYR A 53 -11.91 -6.99 -12.89
C TYR A 53 -11.60 -5.89 -11.87
N LEU A 54 -10.43 -5.97 -11.25
CA LEU A 54 -9.95 -5.01 -10.28
C LEU A 54 -8.76 -4.24 -10.84
N GLU A 55 -8.80 -2.93 -10.70
CA GLU A 55 -7.69 -2.04 -11.04
C GLU A 55 -7.37 -1.17 -9.83
N SER A 56 -6.09 -1.04 -9.49
CA SER A 56 -5.68 -0.34 -8.27
C SER A 56 -4.73 0.80 -8.59
N TYR A 57 -4.93 1.92 -7.89
CA TYR A 57 -4.17 3.16 -8.08
C TYR A 57 -3.70 3.70 -6.74
N ALA A 58 -2.48 4.24 -6.73
CA ALA A 58 -1.94 5.02 -5.62
C ALA A 58 -2.28 6.51 -5.85
N GLY A 59 -3.32 7.01 -5.18
CA GLY A 59 -3.77 8.39 -5.30
C GLY A 59 -3.09 9.31 -4.29
N LYS A 60 -2.86 10.58 -4.67
CA LYS A 60 -2.78 11.65 -3.66
C LYS A 60 -4.23 11.90 -3.23
N ASP A 61 -4.51 11.72 -1.95
CA ASP A 61 -5.78 12.17 -1.35
C ASP A 61 -6.00 13.66 -1.61
#